data_AF-A0A0A1ZRM4-F1
#
_entry.id   AF-A0A0A1ZRM4-F1
#
_cell.length_a   1.000
_cell.length_b   1.000
_cell.length_c   1.000
_cell.angle_alpha   90.00
_cell.angle_beta   90.00
_cell.angle_gamma   90.00
#
_symmetry.space_group_name_H-M   'P 1'
#
loop_
_entity.id
_entity.type
_entity.pdbx_description
1 polymer ?
#
loop_
_entity_poly.entity_id
_entity_poly.type
_entity_poly.pdbx_seq_one_letter_code
_entity_poly.pdbx_strand_id
1 'polypeptide(L)'
;MIKNLLKNICLIIFALIGPITLPAGGIQKSLNQYKFFNNSKEIIITTNTSLYSFPQQEAKKLMVLNPGTSINILRNWKVNEREIWVRVKVASNKIFEDPNKITKGWIKM
;
A
#
# COMPACT_ATOMS: atom_id res chain seq x y z
N MET A 1 32.56 -40.37 8.09
CA MET A 1 31.15 -40.73 8.41
C MET A 1 30.47 -39.73 9.35
N ILE A 2 31.17 -39.20 10.36
CA ILE A 2 30.60 -38.31 11.40
C ILE A 2 30.02 -36.98 10.87
N LYS A 3 30.62 -36.41 9.80
CA LYS A 3 30.15 -35.14 9.20
C LYS A 3 28.76 -35.28 8.56
N ASN A 4 28.46 -36.42 7.95
CA ASN A 4 27.15 -36.68 7.34
C ASN A 4 26.08 -36.91 8.42
N LEU A 5 26.45 -37.56 9.52
CA LEU A 5 25.57 -37.74 10.67
C LEU A 5 25.23 -36.40 11.32
N LEU A 6 26.23 -35.55 11.55
CA LEU A 6 26.05 -34.20 12.10
C LEU A 6 25.20 -33.30 11.17
N LYS A 7 25.45 -33.35 9.85
CA LYS A 7 24.66 -32.64 8.84
C LYS A 7 23.19 -33.08 8.86
N ASN A 8 22.94 -34.38 8.91
CA ASN A 8 21.57 -34.91 8.92
C ASN A 8 20.83 -34.52 10.21
N ILE A 9 21.49 -34.60 11.37
CA ILE A 9 20.91 -34.17 12.65
C ILE A 9 20.59 -32.67 12.63
N CYS A 10 21.49 -31.84 12.10
CA CYS A 10 21.28 -30.40 12.00
C CYS A 10 20.08 -30.06 11.09
N LEU A 11 19.95 -30.74 9.94
CA LEU A 11 18.81 -30.57 9.04
C LEU A 11 17.48 -30.95 9.70
N ILE A 12 17.47 -32.04 10.48
CA ILE A 12 16.29 -32.51 11.21
C ILE A 12 15.86 -31.48 12.26
N ILE A 13 16.80 -30.94 13.04
CA ILE A 13 16.52 -29.91 14.06
C ILE A 13 15.95 -28.65 13.42
N PHE A 14 16.52 -28.20 12.29
CA PHE A 14 16.04 -27.01 11.59
C PHE A 14 14.63 -27.19 11.01
N ALA A 15 14.33 -28.38 10.48
CA ALA A 15 13.01 -28.72 9.96
C ALA A 15 11.94 -28.84 11.06
N LEU A 16 12.31 -29.32 12.25
CA LEU A 16 11.38 -29.49 13.38
C LEU A 16 11.10 -28.17 14.11
N ILE A 17 12.12 -27.33 14.33
CA ILE A 17 12.00 -26.14 15.19
C ILE A 17 11.74 -24.85 14.39
N GLY A 18 12.20 -24.78 13.14
CA GLY A 18 11.97 -23.64 12.26
C GLY A 18 10.47 -23.26 12.15
N PRO A 19 9.57 -24.20 11.80
CA PRO A 19 8.16 -23.89 11.61
C PRO A 19 7.43 -23.42 12.87
N ILE A 20 7.91 -23.79 14.07
CA ILE A 20 7.27 -23.50 15.36
C ILE A 20 7.69 -22.13 15.90
N THR A 21 8.92 -21.72 15.59
CA THR A 21 9.53 -20.47 16.09
C THR A 21 9.37 -19.30 15.13
N LEU A 22 9.10 -19.57 13.86
CA LEU A 22 8.69 -18.54 12.92
C LEU A 22 7.27 -18.10 13.30
N PRO A 23 7.06 -16.83 13.73
CA PRO A 23 5.72 -16.33 13.93
C PRO A 23 4.98 -16.53 12.62
N ALA A 24 3.89 -17.31 12.65
CA ALA A 24 3.06 -17.56 11.49
C ALA A 24 2.81 -16.20 10.83
N GLY A 25 3.41 -16.00 9.65
CA GLY A 25 3.56 -14.71 8.98
C GLY A 25 2.25 -14.13 8.46
N GLY A 26 1.13 -14.39 9.14
CA GLY A 26 -0.06 -13.58 9.08
C GLY A 26 0.26 -12.24 9.72
N ILE A 27 0.72 -11.29 8.89
CA ILE A 27 0.50 -9.87 9.19
C ILE A 27 -0.99 -9.74 9.52
N GLN A 28 -1.31 -9.66 10.81
CA GLN A 28 -2.58 -9.13 11.25
C GLN A 28 -2.54 -7.65 10.86
N LYS A 29 -3.05 -7.35 9.66
CA LYS A 29 -3.48 -6.00 9.36
C LYS A 29 -4.54 -5.69 10.40
N SER A 30 -4.17 -4.95 11.45
CA SER A 30 -5.17 -4.36 12.32
C SER A 30 -6.10 -3.56 11.40
N LEU A 31 -7.31 -4.07 11.19
CA LEU A 31 -8.33 -3.42 10.36
C LEU A 31 -8.80 -2.09 10.97
N ASN A 32 -8.18 -1.67 12.08
CA ASN A 32 -8.58 -0.54 12.88
C ASN A 32 -7.85 0.76 12.53
N GLN A 33 -6.90 0.73 11.60
CA GLN A 33 -6.34 1.96 11.09
C GLN A 33 -7.27 2.48 10.00
N TYR A 34 -8.02 3.53 10.35
CA TYR A 34 -8.74 4.45 9.47
C TYR A 34 -10.22 4.18 9.17
N LYS A 35 -11.04 4.18 10.24
CA LYS A 35 -12.46 4.56 10.18
C LYS A 35 -12.70 6.06 9.84
N PHE A 36 -11.73 6.73 9.22
CA PHE A 36 -11.75 8.20 9.06
C PHE A 36 -12.44 8.69 7.78
N PHE A 37 -12.74 7.79 6.84
CA PHE A 37 -13.60 8.13 5.72
C PHE A 37 -14.90 7.35 5.86
N ASN A 38 -15.96 8.11 6.10
CA ASN A 38 -17.36 7.73 6.00
C ASN A 38 -17.55 6.82 4.77
N ASN A 39 -18.44 5.84 4.87
CA ASN A 39 -18.57 4.60 4.07
C ASN A 39 -18.34 4.66 2.53
N SER A 40 -18.36 5.84 1.90
CA SER A 40 -17.92 6.07 0.53
C SER A 40 -16.39 6.26 0.47
N LYS A 41 -15.68 5.25 -0.04
CA LYS A 41 -14.24 5.40 -0.36
C LYS A 41 -13.97 6.35 -1.54
N GLU A 42 -15.01 6.94 -2.13
CA GLU A 42 -14.93 7.77 -3.32
C GLU A 42 -15.08 9.25 -2.97
N ILE A 43 -14.24 10.10 -3.54
CA ILE A 43 -14.18 11.55 -3.33
C ILE A 43 -14.02 12.22 -4.68
N ILE A 44 -14.66 13.38 -4.84
CA ILE A 44 -14.49 14.24 -6.02
C ILE A 44 -13.47 15.32 -5.67
N ILE A 45 -12.42 15.42 -6.48
CA ILE A 45 -11.42 16.48 -6.37
C ILE A 45 -12.07 17.83 -6.74
N THR A 46 -11.95 18.83 -5.86
CA THR A 46 -12.52 20.17 -6.09
C THR A 46 -11.53 21.18 -6.63
N THR A 47 -10.23 20.91 -6.52
CA THR A 47 -9.15 21.81 -6.94
C THR A 47 -8.09 21.04 -7.75
N ASN A 48 -7.29 21.76 -8.54
CA ASN A 48 -6.18 21.12 -9.25
C ASN A 48 -5.19 20.52 -8.24
N THR A 49 -5.00 19.20 -8.27
CA THR A 49 -4.02 18.51 -7.43
C THR A 49 -3.12 17.63 -8.28
N SER A 50 -1.97 17.24 -7.75
CA SER A 50 -1.04 16.34 -8.44
C SER A 50 -0.99 14.99 -7.77
N LEU A 51 -0.91 13.94 -8.58
CA LEU A 51 -0.65 12.57 -8.17
C LEU A 51 0.87 12.36 -8.11
N TYR A 52 1.36 11.87 -6.99
CA TYR A 52 2.79 11.65 -6.71
C TYR A 52 3.11 10.15 -6.62
N SER A 53 4.37 9.78 -6.89
CA SER A 53 4.83 8.39 -6.82
C SER A 53 4.95 7.85 -5.39
N PHE A 54 5.31 8.69 -4.42
CA PHE A 54 5.46 8.36 -3.00
C PHE A 54 5.08 9.55 -2.11
N PRO A 55 4.80 9.35 -0.81
CA PRO A 55 4.24 10.39 0.07
C PRO A 55 5.32 11.35 0.60
N GLN A 56 5.91 12.15 -0.29
CA GLN A 56 6.92 13.16 0.04
C GLN A 56 6.83 14.34 -0.93
N GLN A 57 7.23 15.53 -0.47
CA GLN A 57 7.10 16.77 -1.25
C GLN A 57 7.97 16.80 -2.51
N GLU A 58 9.12 16.14 -2.48
CA GLU A 58 10.06 16.04 -3.63
C GLU A 58 9.74 14.86 -4.56
N ALA A 59 8.63 14.14 -4.32
CA ALA A 59 8.27 12.99 -5.13
C ALA A 59 7.97 13.38 -6.57
N LYS A 60 8.26 12.46 -7.50
CA LYS A 60 7.94 12.62 -8.91
C LYS A 60 6.43 12.77 -9.09
N LYS A 61 6.01 13.86 -9.74
CA LYS A 61 4.64 14.05 -10.20
C LYS A 61 4.35 13.08 -11.35
N LEU A 62 3.31 12.27 -11.19
CA LEU A 62 2.85 11.28 -12.15
C LEU A 62 1.81 11.86 -13.11
N MET A 63 0.86 12.63 -12.57
CA MET A 63 -0.29 13.16 -13.31
C MET A 63 -0.90 14.34 -12.55
N VAL A 64 -1.53 15.28 -13.27
CA VAL A 64 -2.37 16.32 -12.66
C VAL A 64 -3.83 15.85 -12.68
N LEU A 65 -4.50 15.94 -11.53
CA LEU A 65 -5.92 15.68 -11.36
C LEU A 65 -6.67 16.99 -11.45
N ASN A 66 -7.61 17.07 -12.39
CA ASN A 66 -8.47 18.23 -12.57
C ASN A 66 -9.66 18.19 -11.60
N PRO A 67 -10.31 19.33 -11.33
CA PRO A 67 -11.53 19.38 -10.53
C PRO A 67 -12.62 18.56 -11.23
N GLY A 68 -13.48 17.91 -10.45
CA GLY A 68 -14.48 16.96 -10.95
C GLY A 68 -13.95 15.54 -11.15
N THR A 69 -12.64 15.30 -11.01
CA THR A 69 -12.09 13.93 -11.09
C THR A 69 -12.52 13.14 -9.86
N SER A 70 -13.18 12.00 -10.09
CA SER A 70 -13.50 11.07 -9.02
C SER A 70 -12.30 10.18 -8.69
N ILE A 71 -12.02 10.03 -7.39
CA ILE A 71 -10.91 9.22 -6.86
C ILE A 71 -11.41 8.33 -5.74
N ASN A 72 -10.79 7.15 -5.61
CA ASN A 72 -11.05 6.20 -4.54
C ASN A 72 -9.86 6.17 -3.57
N ILE A 73 -10.11 6.37 -2.28
CA ILE A 73 -9.10 6.29 -1.22
C ILE A 73 -8.77 4.83 -0.93
N LEU A 74 -7.48 4.50 -1.10
CA LEU A 74 -6.95 3.17 -0.82
C LEU A 74 -6.32 3.10 0.57
N ARG A 75 -5.57 4.15 0.96
CA ARG A 75 -4.81 4.22 2.21
C ARG A 75 -4.49 5.68 2.50
N ASN A 76 -4.25 6.00 3.75
CA ASN A 76 -3.69 7.26 4.23
C ASN A 76 -2.40 6.99 5.02
N TRP A 77 -1.58 8.02 5.06
CA TRP A 77 -0.26 8.05 5.64
C TRP A 77 -0.09 9.40 6.31
N LYS A 78 -0.16 9.41 7.64
CA LYS A 78 0.03 10.61 8.44
C LYS A 78 1.45 10.60 8.98
N VAL A 79 2.27 11.55 8.55
CA VAL A 79 3.61 11.77 9.15
C VAL A 79 3.47 12.63 10.39
N ASN A 80 2.73 13.73 10.30
CA ASN A 80 2.39 14.64 11.40
C ASN A 80 1.04 15.32 11.11
N GLU A 81 0.62 16.32 11.89
CA GLU A 81 -0.65 17.01 11.70
C GLU A 81 -0.75 17.83 10.40
N ARG A 82 0.40 18.19 9.81
CA ARG A 82 0.49 19.04 8.61
C ARG A 82 0.85 18.26 7.34
N GLU A 83 1.27 17.02 7.49
CA GLU A 83 1.70 16.14 6.41
C GLU A 83 0.87 14.88 6.40
N ILE A 84 -0.30 15.01 5.78
CA ILE A 84 -1.23 13.93 5.54
C ILE A 84 -1.18 13.60 4.06
N TRP A 85 -0.83 12.36 3.77
CA TRP A 85 -0.79 11.82 2.43
C TRP A 85 -1.85 10.76 2.26
N VAL A 86 -2.52 10.75 1.12
CA VAL A 86 -3.56 9.78 0.81
C VAL A 86 -3.20 9.08 -0.49
N ARG A 87 -3.10 7.75 -0.43
CA ARG A 87 -2.97 6.92 -1.61
C ARG A 87 -4.35 6.74 -2.23
N VAL A 88 -4.46 7.13 -3.49
CA VAL A 88 -5.72 7.17 -4.23
C VAL A 88 -5.62 6.35 -5.51
N LYS A 89 -6.77 5.88 -5.99
CA LYS A 89 -6.97 5.35 -7.33
C LYS A 89 -7.94 6.26 -8.07
N VAL A 90 -7.56 6.75 -9.25
CA VAL A 90 -8.47 7.51 -10.13
C VAL A 90 -9.58 6.58 -10.62
N ALA A 91 -10.83 7.01 -10.48
CA ALA A 91 -11.98 6.29 -11.01
C ALA A 91 -11.84 6.20 -12.53
N SER A 92 -11.93 5.00 -13.05
CA SER A 92 -11.83 4.73 -14.48
C SER A 92 -12.74 3.57 -14.86
N ASN A 93 -13.21 3.61 -16.10
CA ASN A 93 -14.08 2.58 -16.64
C ASN A 93 -13.21 1.42 -17.12
N LYS A 94 -13.28 0.29 -16.42
CA LYS A 94 -12.48 -0.92 -16.69
C LYS A 94 -12.52 -1.42 -18.13
N ILE A 95 -13.56 -1.07 -18.88
CA ILE A 95 -13.78 -1.51 -20.27
C ILE A 95 -12.81 -0.82 -21.24
N PHE A 96 -12.39 0.42 -20.96
CA PHE A 96 -11.56 1.24 -21.84
C PHE A 96 -10.23 1.64 -21.20
N GLU A 97 -9.78 0.90 -20.17
CA GLU A 97 -8.53 1.19 -19.47
C GLU A 97 -7.32 0.64 -20.23
N ASP A 98 -6.43 1.54 -20.64
CA ASP A 98 -5.07 1.15 -21.06
C ASP A 98 -4.32 0.57 -19.85
N PRO A 99 -3.79 -0.67 -19.94
CA PRO A 99 -3.06 -1.30 -18.84
C PRO A 99 -1.81 -0.53 -18.41
N ASN A 100 -1.24 0.31 -19.28
CA ASN A 100 -0.07 1.13 -18.98
C ASN A 100 -0.44 2.49 -18.37
N LYS A 101 -1.72 2.82 -18.28
CA LYS A 101 -2.16 4.10 -17.71
C LYS A 101 -1.95 4.11 -16.21
N ILE A 102 -1.28 5.16 -15.73
CA ILE A 102 -1.12 5.42 -14.30
C ILE A 102 -2.49 5.77 -13.71
N THR A 103 -3.03 4.88 -12.88
CA THR A 103 -4.32 5.09 -12.19
C THR A 103 -4.19 5.25 -10.69
N LYS A 104 -2.99 5.04 -10.12
CA LYS A 104 -2.76 5.06 -8.66
C LYS A 104 -1.56 5.94 -8.31
N GLY A 105 -1.64 6.59 -7.16
CA GLY A 105 -0.54 7.35 -6.59
C GLY A 105 -0.95 8.04 -5.30
N TRP A 106 -0.18 9.03 -4.88
CA TRP A 106 -0.37 9.76 -3.64
C TRP A 106 -0.81 11.19 -3.90
N ILE A 107 -1.74 11.69 -3.08
CA ILE A 107 -2.09 13.11 -3.03
C ILE A 107 -1.74 13.64 -1.63
N LYS A 108 -1.30 14.90 -1.58
CA LYS A 108 -1.19 15.63 -0.32
C LYS A 108 -2.57 16.23 -0.01
N MET A 109 -3.06 16.00 1.21
CA MET A 109 -4.35 16.49 1.67
C MET A 109 -4.19 17.74 2.53
#